data_AF-A0A941LPI1-F1
#
_entry.id   AF-A0A941LPI1-F1
#
_cell.length_a   1.000
_cell.length_b   1.000
_cell.length_c   1.000
_cell.angle_alpha   90.00
_cell.angle_beta   90.00
_cell.angle_gamma   90.00
#
_symmetry.space_group_name_H-M   'P 1'
#
loop_
_entity.id
_entity.type
_entity.pdbx_description
1 polymer ?
#
loop_
_entity_poly.entity_id
_entity_poly.type
_entity_poly.pdbx_seq_one_letter_code
_entity_poly.pdbx_strand_id
1 'polypeptide(L)'
;MMTAPAHDIVVYRVSFFFGPEPVEGKPDVLACLFNVKKRSWKAGIQVAVEVSSSHLSAIERRIQLTDRLAKIFATMEPQERADYQERSGEIFVQAVCRKKLDLQLLSGLAQNNQRIPAEGLMVELDQAISEHPEHLIFYILDELGLTP
;
A
#
# COMPACT_ATOMS: atom_id res chain seq x y z
N MET A 1 18.92 -18.16 -8.50
CA MET A 1 17.87 -17.74 -7.55
C MET A 1 16.64 -17.41 -8.39
N MET A 2 15.55 -18.16 -8.27
CA MET A 2 14.44 -18.09 -9.21
C MET A 2 13.54 -16.89 -8.91
N THR A 3 13.53 -15.92 -9.80
CA THR A 3 12.49 -14.90 -9.88
C THR A 3 11.19 -15.59 -10.28
N ALA A 4 10.23 -15.71 -9.36
CA ALA A 4 8.87 -16.10 -9.72
C ALA A 4 8.35 -15.10 -10.78
N PRO A 5 7.82 -15.56 -11.93
CA PRO A 5 7.37 -14.64 -12.97
C PRO A 5 6.14 -13.87 -12.49
N ALA A 6 6.03 -12.59 -12.88
CA ALA A 6 4.92 -11.68 -12.55
C ALA A 6 3.50 -12.20 -12.86
N HIS A 7 3.38 -13.34 -13.55
CA HIS A 7 2.13 -14.04 -13.84
C HIS A 7 1.40 -14.55 -12.59
N ASP A 8 2.12 -14.77 -11.47
CA ASP A 8 1.50 -15.32 -10.24
C ASP A 8 0.70 -14.30 -9.42
N ILE A 9 0.84 -13.00 -9.67
CA ILE A 9 -0.06 -11.98 -9.08
C ILE A 9 -1.37 -11.91 -9.86
N VAL A 10 -1.34 -12.11 -11.20
CA VAL A 10 -2.49 -11.96 -12.11
C VAL A 10 -3.63 -12.95 -11.80
N VAL A 11 -3.34 -14.03 -11.05
CA VAL A 11 -4.36 -15.00 -10.61
C VAL A 11 -5.17 -14.54 -9.38
N TYR A 12 -4.73 -13.51 -8.67
CA TYR A 12 -5.44 -12.91 -7.54
C TYR A 12 -6.21 -11.66 -7.98
N ARG A 13 -7.47 -11.57 -7.56
CA ARG A 13 -8.23 -10.33 -7.54
C ARG A 13 -8.14 -9.75 -6.15
N VAL A 14 -7.67 -8.51 -6.07
CA VAL A 14 -7.52 -7.77 -4.81
C VAL A 14 -8.44 -6.56 -4.90
N SER A 15 -9.28 -6.36 -3.89
CA SER A 15 -9.98 -5.09 -3.68
C SER A 15 -9.72 -4.58 -2.28
N PHE A 16 -9.54 -3.26 -2.18
CA PHE A 16 -9.50 -2.58 -0.90
C PHE A 16 -10.85 -2.73 -0.20
N PHE A 17 -10.83 -3.00 1.10
CA PHE A 17 -12.05 -3.11 1.90
C PHE A 17 -12.17 -1.96 2.88
N PHE A 18 -11.14 -1.69 3.69
CA PHE A 18 -11.21 -0.68 4.75
C PHE A 18 -9.82 -0.30 5.31
N GLY A 19 -9.69 0.90 5.89
CA GLY A 19 -8.50 1.44 6.54
C GLY A 19 -7.94 2.73 5.88
N PRO A 20 -6.77 3.22 6.32
CA PRO A 20 -5.95 2.70 7.41
C PRO A 20 -6.58 2.95 8.79
N GLU A 21 -6.57 1.94 9.67
CA GLU A 21 -7.00 2.10 11.07
C GLU A 21 -5.91 1.67 12.05
N PRO A 22 -5.83 2.29 13.25
CA PRO A 22 -4.96 1.81 14.31
C PRO A 22 -5.28 0.37 14.72
N VAL A 23 -4.25 -0.43 14.96
CA VAL A 23 -4.40 -1.80 15.47
C VAL A 23 -4.63 -1.75 16.98
N GLU A 24 -5.63 -2.48 17.46
CA GLU A 24 -5.94 -2.56 18.89
C GLU A 24 -4.71 -3.02 19.70
N GLY A 25 -4.37 -2.26 20.74
CA GLY A 25 -3.19 -2.50 21.57
C GLY A 25 -1.85 -2.11 20.96
N LYS A 26 -1.83 -1.58 19.73
CA LYS A 26 -0.62 -1.12 19.01
C LYS A 26 -0.89 0.23 18.31
N PRO A 27 -0.88 1.36 19.04
CA PRO A 27 -1.27 2.66 18.50
C PRO A 27 -0.32 3.20 17.41
N ASP A 28 0.90 2.65 17.33
CA ASP A 28 1.91 2.98 16.32
C ASP A 28 1.83 2.08 15.07
N VAL A 29 0.84 1.19 14.99
CA VAL A 29 0.63 0.29 13.85
C VAL A 29 -0.72 0.59 13.21
N LEU A 30 -0.70 0.83 11.91
CA LEU A 30 -1.89 0.99 11.08
C LEU A 30 -2.13 -0.30 10.30
N ALA A 31 -3.40 -0.61 10.04
CA ALA A 31 -3.80 -1.74 9.22
C ALA A 31 -4.76 -1.32 8.10
N CYS A 32 -4.53 -1.89 6.91
CA CYS A 32 -5.49 -1.88 5.82
C CYS A 32 -6.02 -3.31 5.60
N LEU A 33 -7.33 -3.43 5.37
CA LEU A 33 -8.00 -4.69 5.11
C LEU A 33 -8.30 -4.81 3.61
N PHE A 34 -7.95 -5.95 3.03
CA PHE A 34 -8.18 -6.25 1.62
C PHE A 34 -8.99 -7.53 1.46
N ASN A 35 -9.89 -7.54 0.48
CA ASN A 35 -10.49 -8.77 -0.01
C ASN A 35 -9.59 -9.36 -1.10
N VAL A 36 -9.20 -10.62 -0.93
CA VAL A 36 -8.35 -11.34 -1.87
C VAL A 36 -9.08 -12.58 -2.36
N LYS A 37 -9.13 -12.77 -3.67
CA LYS A 37 -9.73 -13.96 -4.28
C LYS A 37 -8.86 -14.50 -5.40
N LYS A 38 -8.41 -15.74 -5.25
CA LYS A 38 -7.81 -16.51 -6.35
C LYS A 38 -8.90 -17.14 -7.22
N ARG A 39 -8.69 -17.25 -8.53
CA ARG A 39 -9.66 -17.88 -9.45
C ARG A 39 -10.04 -19.31 -9.05
N SER A 40 -9.11 -20.07 -8.46
CA SER A 40 -9.33 -21.46 -8.03
C SER A 40 -10.03 -21.59 -6.67
N TRP A 41 -10.27 -20.49 -5.96
CA TRP A 41 -10.85 -20.53 -4.62
C TRP A 41 -12.38 -20.48 -4.66
N LYS A 42 -13.01 -21.29 -3.81
CA LYS A 42 -14.46 -21.30 -3.62
C LYS A 42 -14.98 -19.96 -3.05
N ALA A 43 -14.19 -19.32 -2.19
CA ALA A 43 -14.51 -18.06 -1.54
C ALA A 43 -13.27 -17.16 -1.46
N GLY A 44 -13.49 -15.84 -1.46
CA GLY A 44 -12.44 -14.89 -1.13
C GLY A 44 -12.08 -14.95 0.36
N ILE A 45 -10.94 -14.36 0.70
CA ILE A 45 -10.46 -14.21 2.06
C ILE A 45 -10.26 -12.73 2.36
N GLN A 46 -10.15 -12.39 3.63
CA GLN A 46 -9.74 -11.09 4.10
C GLN A 46 -8.29 -11.15 4.59
N VAL A 47 -7.48 -10.19 4.13
CA VAL A 47 -6.08 -10.05 4.54
C VAL A 47 -5.90 -8.69 5.19
N ALA A 48 -5.59 -8.69 6.49
CA ALA A 48 -5.19 -7.48 7.21
C ALA A 48 -3.69 -7.25 6.99
N VAL A 49 -3.30 -6.07 6.56
CA VAL A 49 -1.91 -5.72 6.29
C VAL A 49 -1.51 -4.61 7.24
N GLU A 50 -0.57 -4.91 8.12
CA GLU A 50 -0.08 -3.98 9.13
C GLU A 50 1.21 -3.29 8.67
N VAL A 51 1.35 -2.00 8.99
CA VAL A 51 2.57 -1.21 8.80
C VAL A 51 2.72 -0.26 9.98
N SER A 52 3.93 -0.14 10.53
CA SER A 52 4.17 0.80 11.63
C SER A 52 4.35 2.23 11.11
N SER A 53 3.93 3.21 11.91
CA SER A 53 4.11 4.64 11.63
C SER A 53 5.58 5.00 11.43
N SER A 54 6.51 4.38 12.17
CA SER A 54 7.94 4.59 11.98
C SER A 54 8.43 4.11 10.61
N HIS A 55 7.87 3.01 10.10
CA HIS A 55 8.22 2.48 8.78
C HIS A 55 7.65 3.37 7.68
N LEU A 56 6.41 3.82 7.83
CA LEU A 56 5.78 4.79 6.93
C LEU A 56 6.59 6.08 6.84
N SER A 57 6.99 6.68 7.97
CA SER A 57 7.83 7.89 7.97
C SER A 57 9.23 7.65 7.39
N ALA A 58 9.76 6.43 7.45
CA ALA A 58 11.03 6.09 6.80
C ALA A 58 10.88 5.98 5.28
N ILE A 59 9.80 5.34 4.80
CA ILE A 59 9.46 5.27 3.39
C ILE A 59 9.23 6.68 2.82
N GLU A 60 8.39 7.47 3.48
CA GLU A 60 8.01 8.83 3.04
C GLU A 60 9.23 9.73 2.83
N ARG A 61 10.14 9.77 3.83
CA ARG A 61 11.39 10.54 3.76
C ARG A 61 12.30 10.05 2.63
N ARG A 62 12.44 8.74 2.48
CA ARG A 62 13.34 8.14 1.49
C ARG A 62 12.91 8.42 0.05
N ILE A 63 11.61 8.40 -0.23
CA ILE A 63 11.08 8.71 -1.56
C ILE A 63 10.81 10.21 -1.76
N GLN A 64 11.04 11.02 -0.73
CA GLN A 64 10.75 12.47 -0.70
C GLN A 64 9.28 12.75 -1.08
N LEU A 65 8.35 11.96 -0.53
CA LEU A 65 6.95 11.99 -0.96
C LEU A 65 6.34 13.39 -0.79
N THR A 66 6.50 13.98 0.39
CA THR A 66 5.95 15.29 0.74
C THR A 66 6.40 16.36 -0.26
N ASP A 67 7.70 16.42 -0.58
CA ASP A 67 8.24 17.40 -1.53
C ASP A 67 7.73 17.17 -2.96
N ARG A 68 7.56 15.91 -3.36
CA ARG A 68 7.06 15.56 -4.70
C ARG A 68 5.59 15.88 -4.85
N LEU A 69 4.76 15.54 -3.86
CA LEU A 69 3.34 15.89 -3.85
C LEU A 69 3.13 17.40 -3.76
N ALA A 70 3.93 18.11 -2.95
CA ALA A 70 3.86 19.56 -2.84
C ALA A 70 4.10 20.26 -4.19
N LYS A 71 5.03 19.77 -5.02
CA LYS A 71 5.26 20.29 -6.37
C LYS A 71 4.05 20.11 -7.30
N ILE A 72 3.34 18.99 -7.16
CA ILE A 72 2.13 18.71 -7.94
C ILE A 72 0.98 19.59 -7.45
N PHE A 73 0.78 19.69 -6.14
CA PHE A 73 -0.29 20.51 -5.56
C PHE A 73 -0.05 22.02 -5.72
N ALA A 74 1.19 22.45 -5.98
CA ALA A 74 1.51 23.85 -6.24
C ALA A 74 0.79 24.41 -7.48
N THR A 75 0.41 23.55 -8.43
CA THR A 75 -0.30 23.97 -9.66
C THR A 75 -1.82 24.00 -9.50
N MET A 76 -2.34 23.65 -8.32
CA MET A 76 -3.78 23.58 -8.01
C MET A 76 -4.25 24.80 -7.22
N GLU A 77 -5.56 25.04 -7.25
CA GLU A 77 -6.17 26.10 -6.47
C GLU A 77 -5.97 25.87 -4.96
N PRO A 78 -5.73 26.92 -4.15
CA PRO A 78 -5.44 26.76 -2.72
C PRO A 78 -6.51 26.00 -1.94
N GLN A 79 -7.76 26.09 -2.37
CA GLN A 79 -8.90 25.45 -1.72
C GLN A 79 -8.93 23.93 -1.98
N GLU A 80 -8.46 23.49 -3.15
CA GLU A 80 -8.35 22.06 -3.49
C GLU A 80 -7.11 21.41 -2.85
N ARG A 81 -6.04 22.22 -2.63
CA ARG A 81 -4.78 21.75 -2.08
C ARG A 81 -4.92 21.13 -0.69
N ALA A 82 -5.73 21.71 0.19
CA ALA A 82 -5.90 21.21 1.56
C ALA A 82 -6.54 19.81 1.57
N ASP A 83 -7.60 19.63 0.77
CA ASP A 83 -8.30 18.35 0.64
C ASP A 83 -7.39 17.26 0.06
N TYR A 84 -6.56 17.60 -0.94
CA TYR A 84 -5.60 16.65 -1.49
C TYR A 84 -4.48 16.29 -0.51
N GLN A 85 -4.01 17.25 0.31
CA GLN A 85 -3.01 16.98 1.32
C GLN A 85 -3.51 16.00 2.38
N GLU A 86 -4.73 16.22 2.91
CA GLU A 86 -5.35 15.32 3.90
C GLU A 86 -5.50 13.90 3.32
N ARG A 87 -6.13 13.78 2.14
CA ARG A 87 -6.36 12.48 1.48
C ARG A 87 -5.07 11.76 1.10
N SER A 88 -4.01 12.50 0.74
CA SER A 88 -2.75 11.89 0.31
C SER A 88 -2.07 11.08 1.42
N GLY A 89 -2.26 11.45 2.70
CA GLY A 89 -1.73 10.72 3.84
C GLY A 89 -2.37 9.34 3.96
N GLU A 90 -3.70 9.26 3.93
CA GLU A 90 -4.42 7.98 4.00
C GLU A 90 -4.10 7.08 2.80
N ILE A 91 -4.14 7.66 1.60
CA ILE A 91 -3.84 6.94 0.34
C ILE A 91 -2.40 6.43 0.34
N PHE A 92 -1.45 7.19 0.88
CA PHE A 92 -0.07 6.71 1.03
C PHE A 92 0.01 5.44 1.86
N VAL A 93 -0.67 5.39 3.02
CA VAL A 93 -0.70 4.17 3.85
C VAL A 93 -1.35 3.01 3.10
N GLN A 94 -2.48 3.26 2.42
CA GLN A 94 -3.15 2.24 1.60
C GLN A 94 -2.24 1.71 0.49
N ALA A 95 -1.49 2.59 -0.19
CA ALA A 95 -0.56 2.23 -1.25
C ALA A 95 0.60 1.36 -0.73
N VAL A 96 1.16 1.71 0.44
CA VAL A 96 2.22 0.92 1.09
C VAL A 96 1.70 -0.46 1.50
N CYS A 97 0.52 -0.51 2.14
CA CYS A 97 -0.14 -1.77 2.50
C CYS A 97 -0.44 -2.63 1.26
N ARG A 98 -0.89 -2.01 0.16
CA ARG A 98 -1.14 -2.71 -1.09
C ARG A 98 0.15 -3.31 -1.66
N LYS A 99 1.23 -2.54 -1.70
CA LYS A 99 2.54 -3.02 -2.16
C LYS A 99 3.06 -4.18 -1.32
N LYS A 100 2.87 -4.11 0.01
CA LYS A 100 3.22 -5.18 0.94
C LYS A 100 2.39 -6.45 0.71
N LEU A 101 1.09 -6.31 0.43
CA LEU A 101 0.24 -7.43 0.04
C LEU A 101 0.72 -8.07 -1.26
N ASP A 102 1.06 -7.28 -2.28
CA ASP A 102 1.55 -7.80 -3.55
C ASP A 102 2.82 -8.66 -3.38
N LEU A 103 3.72 -8.28 -2.48
CA LEU A 103 4.89 -9.08 -2.11
C LEU A 103 4.50 -10.42 -1.47
N GLN A 104 3.52 -10.42 -0.57
CA GLN A 104 3.02 -11.65 0.03
C GLN A 104 2.33 -12.54 -1.02
N LEU A 105 1.62 -11.97 -2.00
CA LEU A 105 0.97 -12.73 -3.07
C LEU A 105 1.98 -13.49 -3.95
N LEU A 106 3.17 -12.94 -4.17
CA LEU A 106 4.27 -13.61 -4.89
C LEU A 106 4.76 -14.88 -4.18
N SER A 107 4.72 -14.88 -2.84
CA SER A 107 5.05 -16.05 -2.03
C SER A 107 3.88 -17.02 -1.86
N GLY A 108 2.69 -16.60 -2.31
CA GLY A 108 1.44 -17.34 -2.17
C GLY A 108 0.70 -17.07 -0.85
N LEU A 109 -0.59 -17.39 -0.85
CA LEU A 109 -1.47 -17.28 0.30
C LEU A 109 -2.25 -18.56 0.52
N ALA A 110 -2.48 -18.92 1.78
CA ALA A 110 -3.48 -19.91 2.16
C ALA A 110 -4.89 -19.34 1.99
N GLN A 111 -5.88 -20.19 1.68
CA GLN A 111 -7.29 -19.78 1.57
C GLN A 111 -7.93 -19.68 2.96
N ASN A 112 -7.41 -18.80 3.82
CA ASN A 112 -8.00 -18.40 5.09
C ASN A 112 -7.76 -16.91 5.36
N ASN A 113 -8.59 -16.33 6.24
CA ASN A 113 -8.35 -14.96 6.69
C ASN A 113 -7.04 -14.91 7.47
N GLN A 114 -6.21 -13.92 7.17
CA GLN A 114 -4.88 -13.83 7.75
C GLN A 114 -4.41 -12.39 7.89
N ARG A 115 -3.29 -12.25 8.59
CA ARG A 115 -2.66 -10.97 8.88
C ARG A 115 -1.22 -11.00 8.43
N ILE A 116 -0.80 -9.95 7.73
CA ILE A 116 0.61 -9.68 7.46
C ILE A 116 1.07 -8.70 8.54
N PRO A 117 1.90 -9.12 9.51
CA PRO A 117 2.31 -8.29 10.64
C PRO A 117 3.20 -7.13 10.20
N ALA A 118 3.27 -6.07 11.01
CA ALA A 118 4.07 -4.87 10.71
C ALA A 118 5.53 -5.20 10.40
N GLU A 119 6.11 -6.14 11.15
CA GLU A 119 7.51 -6.58 11.06
C GLU A 119 7.78 -7.49 9.86
N GLY A 120 6.73 -8.08 9.27
CA GLY A 120 6.85 -8.96 8.11
C GLY A 120 7.18 -8.17 6.84
N LEU A 121 8.02 -8.74 5.96
CA LEU A 121 8.34 -8.22 4.63
C LEU A 121 8.89 -6.78 4.60
N MET A 122 9.41 -6.26 5.72
CA MET A 122 9.86 -4.87 5.80
C MET A 122 11.00 -4.57 4.82
N VAL A 123 11.97 -5.49 4.72
CA VAL A 123 13.16 -5.34 3.87
C VAL A 123 12.77 -5.41 2.39
N GLU A 124 11.92 -6.37 2.03
CA GLU A 124 11.41 -6.56 0.68
C GLU A 124 10.55 -5.38 0.24
N LEU A 125 9.72 -4.84 1.14
CA LEU A 125 8.92 -3.64 0.90
C LEU A 125 9.81 -2.43 0.67
N ASP A 126 10.84 -2.27 1.50
CA ASP A 126 11.81 -1.19 1.34
C ASP A 126 12.52 -1.28 0.01
N GLN A 127 13.02 -2.45 -0.36
CA GLN A 127 13.68 -2.64 -1.64
C GLN A 127 12.73 -2.33 -2.80
N ALA A 128 11.53 -2.91 -2.80
CA ALA A 128 10.56 -2.76 -3.90
C ALA A 128 10.09 -1.31 -4.09
N ILE A 129 9.97 -0.52 -3.02
CA ILE A 129 9.62 0.90 -3.10
C ILE A 129 10.83 1.74 -3.52
N SER A 130 12.05 1.39 -3.10
CA SER A 130 13.26 2.13 -3.51
C SER A 130 13.67 1.91 -4.95
N GLU A 131 13.46 0.71 -5.48
CA GLU A 131 13.75 0.42 -6.89
C GLU A 131 12.84 1.22 -7.82
N HIS A 132 11.57 1.41 -7.43
CA HIS A 132 10.56 2.05 -8.25
C HIS A 132 9.61 2.98 -7.46
N PRO A 133 10.11 4.08 -6.87
CA PRO A 133 9.29 4.99 -6.07
C PRO A 133 8.18 5.65 -6.90
N GLU A 134 8.39 5.82 -8.20
CA GLU A 134 7.42 6.36 -9.15
C GLU A 134 6.14 5.54 -9.23
N HIS A 135 6.20 4.22 -9.06
CA HIS A 135 4.99 3.38 -9.09
C HIS A 135 4.07 3.66 -7.89
N LEU A 136 4.66 3.88 -6.71
CA LEU A 136 3.89 4.23 -5.51
C LEU A 136 3.29 5.63 -5.66
N ILE A 137 4.05 6.59 -6.17
CA ILE A 137 3.59 7.97 -6.37
C ILE A 137 2.49 8.00 -7.43
N PHE A 138 2.66 7.32 -8.55
CA PHE A 138 1.64 7.22 -9.60
C PHE A 138 0.34 6.64 -9.05
N TYR A 139 0.42 5.56 -8.27
CA TYR A 139 -0.76 4.98 -7.60
C TYR A 139 -1.46 6.01 -6.70
N ILE A 140 -0.72 6.76 -5.89
CA ILE A 140 -1.30 7.80 -5.03
C ILE A 140 -2.01 8.87 -5.87
N LEU A 141 -1.42 9.30 -6.99
CA LEU A 141 -2.03 10.30 -7.87
C LEU A 141 -3.27 9.76 -8.57
N ASP A 142 -3.28 8.51 -9.00
CA ASP A 142 -4.43 7.84 -9.62
C ASP A 142 -5.62 7.79 -8.65
N GLU A 143 -5.39 7.38 -7.40
CA GLU A 143 -6.41 7.35 -6.34
C GLU A 143 -6.91 8.76 -5.95
N LEU A 144 -6.06 9.78 -6.11
CA LEU A 144 -6.47 11.18 -5.94
C LEU A 144 -7.24 11.74 -7.16
N GLY A 145 -7.28 11.01 -8.28
CA GLY A 145 -7.87 11.47 -9.54
C GLY A 145 -7.03 12.53 -10.26
N LEU A 146 -5.72 12.49 -10.06
CA LEU A 146 -4.73 13.48 -10.52
C LEU A 146 -3.78 12.94 -11.60
N THR A 147 -4.02 11.72 -12.08
CA THR A 147 -3.32 11.19 -13.26
C THR A 147 -3.71 11.99 -14.51
N PRO A 148 -2.75 12.34 -15.39
CA PRO A 148 -3.02 13.01 -16.66
C PRO A 148 -3.95 12.23 -17.59
#